data_AF-A0A512PJT6-F1
#
_entry.id   AF-A0A512PJT6-F1
#
_cell.length_a   1.000
_cell.length_b   1.000
_cell.length_c   1.000
_cell.angle_alpha   90.00
_cell.angle_beta   90.00
_cell.angle_gamma   90.00
#
_symmetry.space_group_name_H-M   'P 1'
#
loop_
_entity.id
_entity.type
_entity.pdbx_description
1 polymer ?
#
loop_
_entity_poly.entity_id
_entity_poly.type
_entity_poly.pdbx_seq_one_letter_code
_entity_poly.pdbx_strand_id
1 'polypeptide(L)'
;MEKKEKRRFKATIAGKDYVLVGNGTVEHMQAVTDLLNEQLNQLHEAMPTSTEEERAILIAFNAISKQFELEEKHLQQGHSTHKND
;
A
#
# COMPACT_ATOMS: atom_id res chain seq x y z
N MET A 1 -18.90 17.51 -12.00
CA MET A 1 -18.11 16.47 -11.29
C MET A 1 -17.22 17.18 -10.30
N GLU A 2 -17.37 16.91 -9.00
CA GLU A 2 -16.46 17.47 -7.98
C GLU A 2 -15.04 16.91 -8.18
N LYS A 3 -14.09 17.78 -8.50
CA LYS A 3 -12.67 17.44 -8.40
C LYS A 3 -12.35 17.31 -6.91
N LYS A 4 -12.14 16.09 -6.41
CA LYS A 4 -11.55 15.89 -5.09
C LYS A 4 -10.20 16.63 -5.08
N GLU A 5 -10.10 17.67 -4.26
CA GLU A 5 -8.85 18.43 -4.14
C GLU A 5 -7.76 17.54 -3.54
N LYS A 6 -6.61 17.51 -4.22
CA LYS A 6 -5.43 16.80 -3.73
C LYS A 6 -4.95 17.47 -2.44
N ARG A 7 -4.82 16.70 -1.37
CA ARG A 7 -4.30 17.18 -0.08
C ARG A 7 -2.86 16.74 0.12
N ARG A 8 -2.10 17.55 0.84
CA ARG A 8 -0.73 17.25 1.27
C ARG A 8 -0.79 16.62 2.66
N PHE A 9 -0.04 15.55 2.85
CA PHE A 9 0.05 14.80 4.11
C PHE A 9 1.52 14.69 4.49
N LYS A 10 1.85 14.94 5.77
CA LYS A 10 3.19 14.67 6.30
C LYS A 10 3.21 13.25 6.85
N ALA A 11 4.26 12.50 6.55
CA ALA A 11 4.44 11.14 7.01
C ALA A 11 5.91 10.90 7.34
N THR A 12 6.19 10.17 8.41
CA THR A 12 7.54 9.72 8.76
C THR A 12 7.63 8.22 8.42
N ILE A 13 8.45 7.87 7.45
CA ILE A 13 8.61 6.51 6.93
C ILE A 13 10.08 6.13 7.07
N ALA A 14 10.39 5.01 7.74
CA ALA A 14 11.76 4.60 8.07
C ALA A 14 12.61 5.73 8.69
N GLY A 15 12.00 6.53 9.58
CA GLY A 15 12.68 7.66 10.24
C GLY A 15 12.95 8.87 9.34
N LYS A 16 12.47 8.88 8.09
CA LYS A 16 12.60 10.01 7.14
C LYS A 16 11.25 10.68 6.94
N ASP A 17 11.25 12.01 6.90
CA ASP A 17 10.02 12.79 6.71
C ASP A 17 9.70 13.01 5.23
N TYR A 18 8.44 12.77 4.86
CA TYR A 18 7.92 12.90 3.51
C TYR A 18 6.66 13.77 3.48
N VAL A 19 6.44 14.41 2.33
CA VAL A 19 5.18 15.10 1.99
C VAL A 19 4.48 14.35 0.86
N LEU A 20 3.42 13.62 1.20
CA LEU A 20 2.61 12.83 0.27
C LEU A 20 1.46 13.67 -0.27
N VAL A 21 1.09 13.46 -1.55
CA VAL A 21 -0.04 14.16 -2.17
C VAL A 21 -1.07 13.14 -2.66
N GLY A 22 -2.30 13.22 -2.14
CA GLY A 22 -3.34 12.24 -2.44
C GLY A 22 -4.76 12.71 -2.17
N ASN A 23 -5.73 11.89 -2.57
CA ASN A 23 -7.16 12.14 -2.39
C ASN A 23 -7.73 11.43 -1.14
N GLY A 24 -6.89 10.72 -0.38
CA GLY A 24 -7.28 9.98 0.83
C GLY A 24 -7.66 10.90 1.99
N THR A 25 -8.24 10.34 3.06
CA THR A 25 -8.39 11.04 4.34
C THR A 25 -7.08 11.02 5.12
N VAL A 26 -6.93 11.89 6.11
CA VAL A 26 -5.73 11.92 6.97
C VAL A 26 -5.58 10.57 7.67
N GLU A 27 -6.68 10.02 8.18
CA GLU A 27 -6.74 8.74 8.88
C GLU A 27 -6.31 7.59 7.96
N HIS A 28 -6.77 7.59 6.70
CA HIS A 28 -6.36 6.58 5.73
C HIS A 28 -4.86 6.67 5.44
N MET A 29 -4.33 7.87 5.22
CA MET A 29 -2.90 8.05 4.94
C MET A 29 -2.03 7.71 6.15
N GLN A 30 -2.50 7.99 7.37
CA GLN A 30 -1.84 7.58 8.60
C GLN A 30 -1.80 6.06 8.71
N ALA A 31 -2.92 5.38 8.52
CA ALA A 31 -2.98 3.91 8.56
C ALA A 31 -2.05 3.26 7.53
N VAL A 32 -1.96 3.82 6.31
CA VAL A 32 -1.01 3.36 5.29
C VAL A 32 0.45 3.57 5.72
N THR A 33 0.75 4.70 6.36
CA THR A 33 2.09 5.01 6.88
C THR A 33 2.49 4.05 8.00
N ASP A 34 1.57 3.77 8.93
CA ASP A 34 1.80 2.86 10.05
C ASP A 34 2.07 1.44 9.55
N LEU A 35 1.24 0.95 8.61
CA LEU A 35 1.42 -0.36 7.99
C LEU A 35 2.76 -0.48 7.23
N LEU A 36 3.15 0.56 6.49
CA LEU A 36 4.42 0.58 5.76
C LEU A 36 5.62 0.47 6.72
N ASN A 37 5.60 1.23 7.82
CA ASN A 37 6.65 1.17 8.84
C ASN A 37 6.69 -0.20 9.53
N GLU A 38 5.53 -0.79 9.82
CA GLU A 38 5.45 -2.14 10.39
C GLU A 38 6.13 -3.17 9.45
N GLN A 39 5.80 -3.15 8.16
CA GLN A 39 6.41 -4.05 7.18
C GLN A 39 7.92 -3.83 7.02
N LEU A 40 8.38 -2.58 7.05
CA LEU A 40 9.81 -2.26 7.00
C LEU A 40 10.55 -2.83 8.22
N ASN A 41 9.96 -2.72 9.42
CA ASN A 41 10.53 -3.26 10.64
C ASN A 41 10.58 -4.79 10.62
N GLN A 42 9.50 -5.46 10.18
CA GLN A 42 9.47 -6.92 10.03
C GLN A 42 10.56 -7.42 9.07
N LEU A 43 10.75 -6.73 7.93
CA LEU A 43 11.80 -7.08 6.98
C LEU A 43 13.21 -6.77 7.52
N HIS A 44 13.35 -5.72 8.31
CA HIS A 44 14.63 -5.41 8.97
C HIS A 44 15.03 -6.53 9.93
N GLU A 45 14.09 -7.06 10.72
CA GLU A 45 14.32 -8.18 11.62
C GLU A 45 14.60 -9.50 10.87
N ALA A 46 13.83 -9.78 9.80
CA ALA A 46 13.98 -11.00 9.02
C ALA A 46 15.21 -11.02 8.10
N MET A 47 15.65 -9.84 7.62
CA MET A 47 16.73 -9.69 6.64
C MET A 47 17.74 -8.62 7.10
N PRO A 48 18.49 -8.84 8.20
CA PRO A 48 19.33 -7.81 8.82
C PRO A 48 20.50 -7.35 7.96
N THR A 49 20.93 -8.16 6.98
CA THR A 49 22.02 -7.81 6.06
C THR A 49 21.54 -7.06 4.80
N SER A 50 20.23 -6.90 4.62
CA SER A 50 19.67 -6.18 3.47
C SER A 50 19.77 -4.66 3.65
N THR A 51 19.80 -3.96 2.52
CA THR A 51 19.69 -2.50 2.46
C THR A 51 18.24 -2.04 2.65
N GLU A 52 18.04 -0.77 3.00
CA GLU A 52 16.69 -0.18 3.01
C GLU A 52 16.02 -0.25 1.63
N GLU A 53 16.79 -0.07 0.56
CA GLU A 53 16.29 -0.16 -0.82
C GLU A 53 15.79 -1.56 -1.17
N GLU A 54 16.53 -2.62 -0.82
CA GLU A 54 16.08 -4.00 -1.05
C GLU A 54 14.78 -4.31 -0.31
N ARG A 55 14.66 -3.86 0.95
CA ARG A 55 13.41 -4.01 1.71
C ARG A 55 12.25 -3.22 1.09
N ALA A 56 12.51 -1.99 0.64
CA ALA A 56 11.50 -1.17 -0.03
C ALA A 56 11.03 -1.82 -1.35
N ILE A 57 11.93 -2.42 -2.13
CA ILE A 57 11.60 -3.17 -3.34
C ILE A 57 10.72 -4.38 -3.01
N LEU A 58 11.02 -5.13 -1.94
CA LEU A 58 10.20 -6.27 -1.52
C LEU A 58 8.79 -5.86 -1.09
N ILE A 59 8.66 -4.75 -0.36
CA ILE A 59 7.34 -4.21 0.00
C ILE A 59 6.57 -3.79 -1.25
N ALA A 60 7.22 -3.09 -2.18
CA ALA A 60 6.59 -2.69 -3.44
C ALA A 60 6.12 -3.91 -4.24
N PHE A 61 6.95 -4.96 -4.35
CA PHE A 61 6.59 -6.21 -4.99
C PHE A 61 5.36 -6.86 -4.32
N ASN A 62 5.38 -6.98 -2.99
CA ASN A 62 4.28 -7.57 -2.23
C ASN A 62 2.98 -6.76 -2.39
N ALA A 63 3.06 -5.42 -2.42
CA ALA A 63 1.91 -4.55 -2.63
C ALA A 63 1.32 -4.72 -4.04
N ILE A 64 2.17 -4.80 -5.07
CA ILE A 64 1.74 -5.04 -6.46
C ILE A 64 1.13 -6.43 -6.59
N SER A 65 1.77 -7.47 -6.04
CA SER A 65 1.23 -8.83 -6.02
C SER A 65 -0.14 -8.87 -5.36
N LYS A 66 -0.32 -8.16 -4.23
CA LYS A 66 -1.61 -8.07 -3.56
C LYS A 66 -2.68 -7.37 -4.40
N GLN A 67 -2.31 -6.35 -5.15
CA GLN A 67 -3.22 -5.68 -6.08
C GLN A 67 -3.73 -6.65 -7.14
N PHE A 68 -2.83 -7.42 -7.78
CA PHE A 68 -3.24 -8.43 -8.77
C PHE A 68 -4.16 -9.50 -8.19
N GLU A 69 -3.88 -10.01 -6.98
CA GLU A 69 -4.77 -10.97 -6.30
C GLU A 69 -6.19 -10.42 -6.09
N LEU A 70 -6.32 -9.13 -5.77
CA LEU A 70 -7.61 -8.48 -5.56
C LEU A 70 -8.36 -8.32 -6.88
N GLU A 71 -7.67 -7.92 -7.95
CA GLU A 71 -8.23 -7.82 -9.30
C GLU A 71 -8.72 -9.18 -9.81
N GLU A 72 -7.93 -10.24 -9.62
CA GLU A 72 -8.33 -11.61 -9.98
C GLU A 72 -9.57 -12.07 -9.21
N LYS A 73 -9.65 -11.79 -7.90
CA LYS A 73 -10.84 -12.12 -7.09
C LYS A 73 -12.08 -11.39 -7.59
N HIS A 74 -11.96 -10.12 -7.94
CA HIS A 74 -13.07 -9.35 -8.50
C HIS A 74 -13.54 -9.94 -9.84
N LEU A 75 -12.60 -10.37 -10.70
CA LEU A 75 -12.91 -11.03 -11.96
C LEU A 75 -13.62 -12.38 -11.76
N GLN A 76 -13.18 -13.21 -10.81
CA GLN A 76 -13.81 -14.51 -10.53
C GLN A 76 -15.22 -14.38 -9.93
N GLN A 77 -15.44 -13.37 -9.09
CA GLN A 77 -16.75 -13.08 -8.51
C GLN A 77 -17.75 -12.58 -9.58
N GLY A 78 -17.30 -11.74 -10.52
CA GLY A 78 -18.13 -11.28 -11.64
C GLY A 78 -18.57 -12.39 -12.61
N HIS A 79 -17.76 -13.45 -12.77
CA HIS A 79 -18.13 -14.61 -13.58
C HIS A 79 -19.11 -15.57 -12.88
N SER A 80 -19.21 -15.51 -11.55
CA SER A 80 -20.11 -16.37 -10.77
C SER A 80 -21.55 -15.82 -10.71
N THR A 81 -21.72 -14.52 -10.95
CA THR A 81 -23.04 -13.84 -10.94
C THR A 81 -23.83 -13.98 -12.25
N HIS A 82 -23.29 -14.64 -13.28
CA HIS A 82 -23.94 -14.79 -14.59
C HIS A 82 -24.29 -16.24 -14.97
N LYS A 83 -24.17 -17.19 -14.03
CA LYS A 83 -24.47 -18.62 -14.29
C LYS A 83 -25.79 -19.11 -13.69
N ASN A 84 -26.56 -18.21 -13.09
CA ASN A 84 -27.90 -18.48 -12.55
C ASN A 84 -28.91 -17.51 -13.18
N ASP A 85 -29.14 -17.62 -14.48
CA ASP A 85 -30.34 -17.13 -15.18
C ASP A 85 -30.68 -18.13 -16.30
#